data_AF-A0A4Q9YSQ9-F1
#
_entry.id   AF-A0A4Q9YSQ9-F1
#
_cell.length_a   1.000
_cell.length_b   1.000
_cell.length_c   1.000
_cell.angle_alpha   90.00
_cell.angle_beta   90.00
_cell.angle_gamma   90.00
#
_symmetry.space_group_name_H-M   'P 1'
#
loop_
_entity.id
_entity.type
_entity.pdbx_description
1 polymer ?
#
loop_
_entity_poly.entity_id
_entity_poly.type
_entity_poly.pdbx_seq_one_letter_code
_entity_poly.pdbx_strand_id
1 'polypeptide(L)'
;MNDFNLNTNPKITTGFKVPDGYFDSFSTKVLEQLPKQESKFVGVFSFRKTWYYAAAAVVVLGLSISLYHQYTLKQDLADVTVLEDYLANNASITEDEILNSLDKEDLEKMKIDFKLQDKDIEEVLENNSNLEQYILD
;
A
#
# COMPACT_ATOMS: atom_id res chain seq x y z
N MET A 1 -51.86 17.71 83.01
CA MET A 1 -51.77 16.64 81.99
C MET A 1 -51.00 15.50 82.64
N ASN A 2 -51.51 14.27 82.60
CA ASN A 2 -50.86 13.11 83.21
C ASN A 2 -49.84 12.51 82.23
N ASP A 3 -48.67 12.12 82.74
CA ASP A 3 -47.56 11.57 81.95
C ASP A 3 -47.89 10.17 81.39
N PHE A 4 -47.84 10.03 80.07
CA PHE A 4 -48.06 8.76 79.38
C PHE A 4 -46.79 7.90 79.46
N ASN A 5 -46.74 6.96 80.41
CA ASN A 5 -45.65 6.02 80.56
C ASN A 5 -45.93 4.72 79.78
N LEU A 6 -45.12 4.45 78.75
CA LEU A 6 -45.24 3.29 77.86
C LEU A 6 -44.87 1.94 78.50
N ASN A 7 -44.24 1.97 79.69
CA ASN A 7 -43.72 0.77 80.36
C ASN A 7 -44.70 0.12 81.35
N THR A 8 -45.86 0.73 81.60
CA THR A 8 -46.81 0.29 82.65
C THR A 8 -48.05 -0.43 82.11
N ASN A 9 -48.23 -0.50 80.79
CA ASN A 9 -49.35 -1.22 80.17
C ASN A 9 -48.88 -2.56 79.56
N PRO A 10 -49.71 -3.62 79.60
CA PRO A 10 -49.36 -4.88 78.95
C PRO A 10 -49.16 -4.63 77.44
N LYS A 11 -47.95 -4.93 76.93
CA LYS A 11 -47.65 -4.86 75.50
C LYS A 11 -48.67 -5.70 74.74
N ILE A 12 -49.49 -5.04 73.91
CA ILE A 12 -50.43 -5.72 73.03
C ILE A 12 -49.61 -6.66 72.14
N THR A 13 -49.92 -7.96 72.17
CA THR A 13 -49.25 -8.93 71.32
C THR A 13 -49.64 -8.62 69.88
N THR A 14 -48.66 -8.24 69.06
CA THR A 14 -48.90 -7.99 67.63
C THR A 14 -49.43 -9.28 67.00
N GLY A 15 -50.61 -9.21 66.36
CA GLY A 15 -51.22 -10.36 65.68
C GLY A 15 -50.43 -10.85 64.46
N PHE A 16 -49.46 -10.05 64.02
CA PHE A 16 -48.50 -10.42 62.99
C PHE A 16 -47.20 -10.85 63.66
N LYS A 17 -47.00 -12.16 63.78
CA LYS A 17 -45.71 -12.76 64.05
C LYS A 17 -45.20 -13.42 62.78
N VAL A 18 -43.96 -13.12 62.41
CA VAL A 18 -43.31 -13.81 61.29
C VAL A 18 -43.08 -15.28 61.67
N PRO A 19 -43.20 -16.22 60.73
CA PRO A 19 -42.81 -17.61 60.96
C PRO A 19 -41.33 -17.71 61.32
N ASP A 20 -40.99 -18.73 62.13
CA ASP A 20 -39.60 -19.04 62.46
C ASP A 20 -38.80 -19.30 61.17
N GLY A 21 -37.65 -18.63 61.04
CA GLY A 21 -36.77 -18.75 59.87
C GLY A 21 -37.24 -18.04 58.59
N TYR A 22 -38.27 -17.17 58.66
CA TYR A 22 -38.73 -16.39 57.51
C TYR A 22 -37.60 -15.58 56.87
N PHE A 23 -36.81 -14.88 57.69
CA PHE A 23 -35.72 -14.02 57.21
C PHE A 23 -34.50 -14.82 56.73
N ASP A 24 -34.32 -16.07 57.19
CA ASP A 24 -33.20 -16.92 56.80
C ASP A 24 -33.30 -17.33 55.31
N SER A 25 -34.51 -17.54 54.80
CA SER A 25 -34.77 -17.94 53.40
C SER A 25 -35.18 -16.78 52.49
N PHE A 26 -35.44 -15.59 53.05
CA PHE A 26 -35.93 -14.43 52.30
C PHE A 26 -34.94 -13.97 51.22
N SER A 27 -33.65 -13.85 51.58
CA SER A 27 -32.62 -13.39 50.64
C SER A 27 -32.49 -14.32 49.43
N THR A 28 -32.50 -15.63 49.66
CA THR A 28 -32.42 -16.64 48.59
C THR A 28 -33.62 -16.57 47.66
N LYS A 29 -34.84 -16.43 48.19
CA LYS A 29 -36.06 -16.30 47.39
C LYS A 29 -36.05 -15.05 46.50
N VAL A 30 -35.53 -13.94 47.02
CA VAL A 30 -35.40 -12.70 46.24
C VAL A 30 -34.38 -12.89 45.11
N LEU A 31 -33.23 -13.50 45.39
CA LEU A 31 -32.19 -13.75 44.38
C LEU A 31 -32.65 -14.72 43.29
N GLU A 32 -33.45 -15.73 43.62
CA GLU A 32 -34.01 -16.68 42.64
C GLU A 32 -35.08 -16.07 41.73
N GLN A 33 -35.80 -15.06 42.23
CA GLN A 33 -36.81 -14.34 41.45
C GLN A 33 -36.21 -13.28 40.51
N LEU A 34 -34.93 -12.93 40.68
CA LEU A 34 -34.25 -12.04 39.75
C LEU A 34 -33.98 -12.76 38.42
N PRO A 35 -34.22 -12.10 37.28
CA PRO A 35 -33.88 -12.68 35.99
C PRO A 35 -32.37 -12.95 35.95
N LYS A 36 -32.00 -14.22 35.74
CA LYS A 36 -30.60 -14.60 35.53
C LYS A 36 -30.08 -13.80 34.35
N GLN A 37 -29.15 -12.87 34.59
CA GLN A 37 -28.40 -12.24 33.53
C GLN A 37 -27.45 -13.28 32.95
N GLU A 38 -27.94 -14.04 31.98
CA GLU A 38 -27.05 -14.78 31.09
C GLU A 38 -26.24 -13.74 30.31
N SER A 39 -24.97 -13.59 30.67
CA SER A 39 -24.03 -12.80 29.89
C SER A 39 -24.04 -13.35 28.47
N LYS A 40 -24.65 -12.61 27.55
CA LYS A 40 -24.61 -12.91 26.11
C LYS A 40 -23.17 -12.70 25.64
N PHE A 41 -22.34 -13.73 25.80
CA PHE A 41 -21.07 -13.84 25.10
C PHE A 41 -21.37 -14.10 23.63
N VAL A 42 -21.52 -13.02 22.86
CA VAL A 42 -21.48 -13.12 21.40
C VAL A 42 -20.03 -13.40 21.03
N GLY A 43 -19.76 -14.59 20.53
CA GLY A 43 -18.43 -14.99 20.08
C GLY A 43 -17.91 -14.06 18.99
N VAL A 44 -16.87 -13.27 19.30
CA VAL A 44 -16.18 -12.35 18.38
C VAL A 44 -15.39 -13.11 17.29
N PHE A 45 -15.27 -14.43 17.39
CA PHE A 45 -14.39 -15.24 16.54
C PHE A 45 -14.94 -15.52 15.12
N SER A 46 -16.15 -15.07 14.78
CA SER A 46 -16.60 -15.11 13.38
C SER A 46 -15.99 -13.94 12.59
N PHE A 47 -14.67 -13.99 12.36
CA PHE A 47 -14.03 -13.14 11.36
C PHE A 47 -14.87 -13.22 10.09
N ARG A 48 -15.52 -12.10 9.75
CA ARG A 48 -16.52 -12.04 8.67
C ARG A 48 -15.82 -12.54 7.42
N LYS A 49 -16.35 -13.61 6.79
CA LYS A 49 -15.73 -14.28 5.62
C LYS A 49 -15.29 -13.30 4.52
N THR A 50 -15.92 -12.12 4.47
CA THR A 50 -15.52 -10.94 3.69
C THR A 50 -14.04 -10.56 3.82
N TRP A 51 -13.41 -10.72 4.98
CA TRP A 51 -11.98 -10.43 5.17
C TRP A 51 -11.08 -11.39 4.40
N TYR A 52 -11.49 -12.65 4.22
CA TYR A 52 -10.75 -13.58 3.36
C TYR A 52 -10.86 -13.19 1.89
N TYR A 53 -12.04 -12.74 1.43
CA TYR A 53 -12.20 -12.22 0.07
C TYR A 53 -11.43 -10.91 -0.15
N ALA A 54 -11.41 -10.02 0.85
CA ALA A 54 -10.62 -8.79 0.82
C ALA A 54 -9.12 -9.09 0.73
N ALA A 55 -8.63 -10.05 1.53
CA ALA A 55 -7.24 -10.49 1.48
C ALA A 55 -6.89 -11.11 0.12
N ALA A 56 -7.75 -11.97 -0.43
CA ALA A 56 -7.56 -12.57 -1.75
C ALA A 56 -7.52 -11.50 -2.87
N ALA A 57 -8.41 -10.51 -2.83
CA ALA A 57 -8.43 -9.43 -3.82
C ALA A 57 -7.14 -8.61 -3.82
N VAL A 58 -6.59 -8.30 -2.63
CA VAL A 58 -5.33 -7.56 -2.52
C VAL A 58 -4.16 -8.38 -3.07
N VAL A 59 -4.12 -9.69 -2.82
CA VAL A 59 -3.10 -10.59 -3.39
C VAL A 59 -3.18 -10.65 -4.92
N VAL A 60 -4.39 -10.79 -5.47
CA VAL A 60 -4.60 -10.80 -6.94
C VAL A 60 -4.20 -9.47 -7.57
N LEU A 61 -4.52 -8.34 -6.95
CA LEU A 61 -4.11 -7.02 -7.43
C LEU A 61 -2.58 -6.85 -7.35
N GLY A 62 -1.96 -7.26 -6.24
CA GLY A 62 -0.51 -7.19 -6.07
C GLY A 62 0.25 -8.03 -7.10
N LEU A 63 -0.22 -9.26 -7.37
CA LEU A 63 0.34 -10.12 -8.42
C LEU A 63 0.11 -9.54 -9.81
N SER A 64 -1.10 -9.03 -10.10
CA SER A 64 -1.42 -8.39 -11.38
C SER A 64 -0.51 -7.19 -11.68
N ILE A 65 -0.23 -6.34 -10.68
CA ILE A 65 0.68 -5.19 -10.82
C ILE A 65 2.12 -5.66 -11.08
N SER A 66 2.60 -6.65 -10.33
CA SER A 66 3.96 -7.19 -10.49
C SER A 66 4.14 -7.84 -11.86
N LEU A 67 3.14 -8.60 -12.32
CA LEU A 67 3.13 -9.20 -13.66
C LEU A 67 3.08 -8.12 -14.74
N TYR A 68 2.19 -7.14 -14.63
CA TYR A 68 2.09 -6.03 -15.60
C TYR A 68 3.43 -5.32 -15.79
N HIS A 69 4.11 -4.97 -14.70
CA HIS A 69 5.43 -4.32 -14.76
C HIS A 69 6.49 -5.19 -15.44
N GLN A 70 6.45 -6.51 -15.24
CA GLN A 70 7.37 -7.45 -15.90
C GLN A 70 7.07 -7.62 -17.39
N TYR A 71 5.82 -7.49 -17.83
CA TYR A 71 5.45 -7.56 -19.24
C TYR A 71 5.78 -6.27 -19.98
N THR A 72 5.53 -5.09 -19.39
CA THR A 72 5.82 -3.80 -20.03
C THR A 72 7.31 -3.55 -20.18
N LEU A 73 8.13 -3.85 -19.16
CA LEU A 73 9.59 -3.68 -19.25
C LEU A 73 10.23 -4.64 -20.26
N LYS A 74 9.71 -5.87 -20.39
CA LYS A 74 10.23 -6.83 -21.38
C LYS A 74 9.88 -6.44 -22.80
N GLN A 75 8.75 -5.77 -23.02
CA GLN A 75 8.35 -5.32 -24.35
C GLN A 75 9.25 -4.18 -24.85
N ASP A 76 9.57 -3.22 -23.99
CA ASP A 76 10.46 -2.09 -24.32
C ASP A 76 11.88 -2.56 -24.65
N LEU A 77 12.43 -3.47 -23.83
CA LEU A 77 13.76 -4.05 -24.07
C LEU A 77 13.79 -4.95 -25.33
N ALA A 78 12.74 -5.72 -25.59
CA ALA A 78 12.65 -6.54 -26.80
C ALA A 78 12.63 -5.66 -28.06
N ASP A 79 11.87 -4.57 -28.05
CA ASP A 79 11.78 -3.65 -29.19
C ASP A 79 13.14 -3.01 -29.50
N VAL A 80 13.85 -2.51 -28.48
CA VAL A 80 15.20 -1.95 -28.64
C VAL A 80 16.18 -3.00 -29.20
N THR A 81 16.19 -4.22 -28.66
CA THR A 81 17.11 -5.27 -29.16
C THR A 81 16.81 -5.69 -30.60
N VAL A 82 15.54 -5.69 -31.01
CA VAL A 82 15.13 -5.98 -32.38
C VAL A 82 15.50 -4.84 -33.32
N LEU A 83 15.35 -3.60 -32.86
CA LEU A 83 15.78 -2.42 -33.60
C LEU A 83 17.30 -2.38 -33.77
N GLU A 84 18.08 -2.70 -32.73
CA GLU A 84 19.53 -2.82 -32.80
C GLU A 84 19.96 -3.90 -33.80
N ASP A 85 19.33 -5.08 -33.78
CA ASP A 85 19.60 -6.16 -34.72
C ASP A 85 19.27 -5.76 -36.17
N TYR A 86 18.15 -5.06 -36.37
CA TYR A 86 17.77 -4.54 -37.67
C TYR A 86 18.76 -3.48 -38.18
N LEU A 87 19.16 -2.54 -37.33
CA LEU A 87 20.15 -1.51 -37.63
C LEU A 87 21.53 -2.12 -37.94
N ALA A 88 21.95 -3.14 -37.19
CA ALA A 88 23.26 -3.76 -37.34
C ALA A 88 23.36 -4.68 -38.57
N ASN A 89 22.29 -5.42 -38.89
CA ASN A 89 22.36 -6.50 -39.88
C ASN A 89 21.63 -6.21 -41.19
N ASN A 90 20.67 -5.27 -41.22
CA ASN A 90 19.77 -5.09 -42.37
C ASN A 90 19.55 -3.63 -42.79
N ALA A 91 20.11 -2.65 -42.08
CA ALA A 91 19.86 -1.25 -42.39
C ALA A 91 20.90 -0.70 -43.38
N SER A 92 20.45 -0.47 -44.61
CA SER A 92 21.18 0.29 -45.63
C SER A 92 21.00 1.79 -45.38
N ILE A 93 21.45 2.28 -44.22
CA ILE A 93 21.34 3.71 -43.88
C ILE A 93 22.43 4.47 -44.64
N THR A 94 22.03 5.53 -45.32
CA THR A 94 22.98 6.41 -46.02
C THR A 94 23.50 7.48 -45.06
N GLU A 95 24.75 7.91 -45.22
CA GLU A 95 25.39 8.95 -44.39
C GLU A 95 24.53 10.23 -44.33
N ASP A 96 23.91 10.62 -45.44
CA ASP A 96 22.99 11.76 -45.53
C ASP A 96 21.72 11.60 -44.67
N GLU A 97 21.21 10.38 -44.53
CA GLU A 97 20.02 10.12 -43.70
C GLU A 97 20.36 10.22 -42.20
N ILE A 98 21.58 9.82 -41.81
CA ILE A 98 22.08 9.99 -40.44
C ILE A 98 22.25 11.47 -40.13
N LEU A 99 22.89 12.22 -41.03
CA LEU A 99 23.10 13.66 -40.87
C LEU A 99 21.78 14.43 -40.74
N ASN A 100 20.77 14.07 -41.52
CA ASN A 100 19.45 14.70 -41.45
C ASN A 100 18.64 14.29 -40.21
N SER A 101 18.92 13.12 -39.65
CA SER A 101 18.24 12.61 -38.44
C SER A 101 18.90 13.08 -37.14
N LEU A 102 20.13 13.59 -37.21
CA LEU A 102 20.89 14.03 -36.06
C LEU A 102 20.65 15.52 -35.79
N ASP A 103 20.06 15.83 -34.63
CA ASP A 103 19.78 17.21 -34.26
C ASP A 103 20.92 17.84 -33.42
N LYS A 104 20.80 19.16 -33.19
CA LYS A 104 21.80 19.91 -32.42
C LYS A 104 21.89 19.47 -30.95
N GLU A 105 20.79 18.96 -30.38
CA GLU A 105 20.74 18.54 -28.98
C GLU A 105 21.48 17.22 -28.79
N ASP A 106 21.37 16.31 -29.76
CA ASP A 106 22.05 15.02 -29.78
C ASP A 106 23.56 15.18 -30.02
N LEU A 107 23.97 16.13 -30.86
CA LEU A 107 25.37 16.49 -31.04
C LEU A 107 26.02 17.02 -29.74
N GLU A 108 25.30 17.85 -28.97
CA GLU A 108 25.81 18.35 -27.69
C GLU A 108 25.93 17.24 -26.64
N LYS A 109 25.08 16.20 -26.69
CA LYS A 109 25.20 15.01 -25.82
C LYS A 109 26.38 14.11 -26.24
N MET A 110 26.69 14.03 -27.53
CA MET A 110 27.82 13.26 -28.06
C MET A 110 29.17 13.98 -27.89
N LYS A 111 29.16 15.27 -27.51
CA LYS A 111 30.35 16.08 -27.29
C LYS A 111 31.20 15.52 -26.15
N ILE A 112 32.15 14.66 -26.51
CA ILE A 112 33.21 14.20 -25.63
C ILE A 112 34.16 15.38 -25.43
N ASP A 113 34.54 15.67 -24.18
CA ASP A 113 35.57 16.65 -23.84
C ASP A 113 36.94 16.14 -24.31
N PHE A 114 37.18 16.24 -25.61
CA PHE A 114 38.50 15.99 -26.16
C PHE A 114 39.39 17.16 -25.76
N LYS A 115 40.40 16.89 -24.92
CA LYS A 115 41.55 17.78 -24.75
C LYS A 115 42.41 17.76 -26.02
N LEU A 116 41.87 18.31 -27.10
CA LEU A 116 42.61 18.52 -28.34
C LEU A 116 43.58 19.68 -28.11
N GLN A 117 44.86 19.46 -28.38
CA GLN A 117 45.82 20.54 -28.43
C GLN A 117 45.77 21.15 -29.84
N ASP A 118 45.96 22.46 -29.95
CA ASP A 118 45.88 23.17 -31.23
C ASP A 118 46.82 22.57 -32.30
N LYS A 119 47.99 22.05 -31.89
CA LYS A 119 48.95 21.36 -32.76
C LYS A 119 48.38 20.08 -33.39
N ASP A 120 47.53 19.36 -32.67
CA ASP A 120 46.94 18.11 -33.15
C ASP A 120 45.80 18.41 -34.14
N ILE A 121 45.09 19.52 -33.94
CA ILE A 121 44.05 20.01 -34.86
C ILE A 121 44.69 20.49 -36.17
N GLU A 122 45.76 21.30 -36.08
CA GLU A 122 46.47 21.83 -37.24
C GLU A 122 47.03 20.71 -38.12
N GLU A 123 47.64 19.69 -37.51
CA GLU A 123 48.19 18.53 -38.22
C GLU A 123 47.11 17.70 -38.95
N VAL A 124 45.92 17.54 -38.34
CA VAL A 124 44.80 16.82 -38.99
C VAL A 124 44.18 17.65 -40.11
N LEU A 125 44.05 18.96 -39.94
CA LEU A 125 43.49 19.85 -40.96
C LEU A 125 44.44 20.02 -42.16
N GLU A 126 45.74 20.12 -41.92
CA GLU A 126 46.75 20.28 -42.99
C GLU A 126 46.91 19.00 -43.81
N ASN A 127 46.79 17.83 -43.19
CA ASN A 127 46.92 16.55 -43.88
C ASN A 127 45.61 16.03 -44.49
N ASN A 128 44.47 16.70 -44.28
CA ASN A 128 43.20 16.28 -44.84
C ASN A 128 42.99 16.86 -46.24
N SER A 129 43.25 16.04 -47.27
CA SER A 129 43.12 16.44 -48.68
C SER A 129 41.70 16.78 -49.13
N ASN A 130 40.68 16.36 -48.37
CA ASN A 130 39.28 16.56 -48.74
C ASN A 130 38.64 17.74 -48.00
N LEU A 131 39.40 18.45 -47.15
CA LEU A 131 38.90 19.54 -46.32
C LEU A 131 38.28 20.67 -47.16
N GLU A 132 38.93 21.02 -48.28
CA GLU A 132 38.43 22.05 -49.20
C GLU A 132 37.10 21.64 -49.83
N GLN A 133 36.90 20.36 -50.13
CA GLN A 133 35.65 19.85 -50.69
C GLN A 133 34.49 19.97 -49.68
N TYR A 134 34.71 19.60 -48.42
CA TYR A 134 33.67 19.66 -47.37
C TYR A 134 33.24 21.08 -46.97
N ILE A 135 34.03 22.10 -47.29
CA ILE A 135 33.69 23.52 -47.02
C ILE A 135 32.93 24.15 -48.19
N LEU A 136 33.10 23.59 -49.39
CA LEU A 136 32.52 24.10 -50.64
C LEU A 136 31.18 23.45 -50.99
N ASP A 137 30.97 22.19 -50.59
CA ASP A 137 29.66 21.52 -50.60
C ASP A 137 28.79 21.96 -49.41
#